data_AF-J2ZX36-F1
#
_entry.id   AF-J2ZX36-F1
#
_cell.length_a   1.000
_cell.length_b   1.000
_cell.length_c   1.000
_cell.angle_alpha   90.00
_cell.angle_beta   90.00
_cell.angle_gamma   90.00
#
_symmetry.space_group_name_H-M   'P 1'
#
loop_
_entity.id
_entity.type
_entity.pdbx_description
1 polymer ?
#
loop_
_entity_poly.entity_id
_entity_poly.type
_entity_poly.pdbx_seq_one_letter_code
_entity_poly.pdbx_strand_id
1 'polypeptide(L)'
;MALLPRPDSVARPRINRQPSAVVARSLPWLTVMLGSMAPGWLLIASAPVLPPLGFLAFVAWRQLRPGLLPVWAGLPLGLFDDLFSGQPFGTAVMLWSIAAIVLDVIEARLPWRNFLTEWLVAIGLIIAYIALCLGISNIAGASAPLRIIGPQLVISVFSYPLVGRFVALVDRFRLTPFVLIR
;
A
#
# COMPACT_ATOMS: atom_id res chain seq x y z
N MET A 1 -45.27 6.61 -47.90
CA MET A 1 -43.92 6.18 -47.49
C MET A 1 -43.60 6.89 -46.19
N ALA A 2 -43.90 6.25 -45.05
CA ALA A 2 -43.83 6.87 -43.73
C ALA A 2 -42.39 6.86 -43.20
N LEU A 3 -41.84 8.03 -42.87
CA LEU A 3 -40.55 8.17 -42.21
C LEU A 3 -40.74 7.84 -40.72
N LEU A 4 -40.30 6.65 -40.30
CA LEU A 4 -40.22 6.29 -38.89
C LEU A 4 -39.07 7.08 -38.22
N PRO A 5 -39.26 7.69 -37.04
CA PRO A 5 -38.17 8.29 -36.28
C PRO A 5 -37.25 7.18 -35.77
N ARG A 6 -35.94 7.27 -36.07
CA ARG A 6 -34.93 6.40 -35.46
C ARG A 6 -34.87 6.68 -33.95
N PRO A 7 -34.90 5.65 -33.07
CA PRO A 7 -34.68 5.83 -31.65
C PRO A 7 -33.18 6.07 -31.40
N ASP A 8 -32.72 7.28 -31.68
CA ASP A 8 -31.36 7.72 -31.35
C ASP A 8 -31.32 8.18 -29.89
N SER A 9 -31.47 7.24 -28.94
CA SER A 9 -31.19 7.49 -27.52
C SER A 9 -30.13 6.54 -26.98
N VAL A 10 -29.12 6.22 -27.80
CA VAL A 10 -27.85 5.72 -27.27
C VAL A 10 -27.21 6.89 -26.53
N ALA A 11 -27.36 6.90 -25.20
CA ALA A 11 -26.77 7.88 -24.31
C ALA A 11 -25.28 8.04 -24.67
N ARG A 12 -24.94 9.13 -25.36
CA ARG A 12 -23.56 9.41 -25.75
C ARG A 12 -22.70 9.44 -24.48
N PRO A 13 -21.58 8.70 -24.41
CA PRO A 13 -20.65 8.82 -23.29
C PRO A 13 -20.27 10.29 -23.16
N ARG A 14 -20.65 10.93 -22.06
CA ARG A 14 -20.28 12.32 -21.79
C ARG A 14 -18.76 12.38 -21.69
N ILE A 15 -18.11 12.97 -22.69
CA ILE A 15 -16.65 13.05 -22.87
C ILE A 15 -15.98 13.84 -21.71
N ASN A 16 -16.73 14.63 -20.95
CA ASN A 16 -16.24 15.39 -19.80
C ASN A 16 -16.64 14.75 -18.45
N ARG A 17 -16.25 13.50 -18.27
CA ARG A 17 -16.48 12.74 -17.03
C ARG A 17 -15.17 12.75 -16.24
N GLN A 18 -15.05 13.67 -15.29
CA GLN A 18 -13.87 13.78 -14.43
C GLN A 18 -13.95 12.75 -13.29
N PRO A 19 -12.85 12.06 -12.94
CA PRO A 19 -12.78 11.24 -11.74
C PRO A 19 -13.10 12.07 -10.49
N SER A 20 -13.78 11.48 -9.50
CA SER A 20 -14.05 12.15 -8.24
C SER A 20 -12.74 12.45 -7.51
N ALA A 21 -12.43 13.73 -7.29
CA ALA A 21 -11.21 14.16 -6.63
C ALA A 21 -11.08 13.62 -5.19
N VAL A 22 -12.21 13.41 -4.51
CA VAL A 22 -12.26 12.87 -3.15
C VAL A 22 -11.83 11.41 -3.16
N VAL A 23 -12.48 10.58 -3.98
CA VAL A 23 -12.14 9.15 -4.14
C VAL A 23 -10.69 9.02 -4.58
N ALA A 24 -10.24 9.88 -5.51
CA ALA A 24 -8.89 9.81 -6.03
C ALA A 24 -7.79 10.05 -5.01
N ARG A 25 -8.07 10.87 -3.98
CA ARG A 25 -7.10 11.21 -2.92
C ARG A 25 -7.21 10.29 -1.72
N SER A 26 -8.40 9.81 -1.37
CA SER A 26 -8.61 9.01 -0.15
C SER A 26 -8.30 7.52 -0.33
N LEU A 27 -8.51 6.95 -1.52
CA LEU A 27 -8.35 5.51 -1.78
C LEU A 27 -6.99 4.96 -1.33
N PRO A 28 -5.86 5.63 -1.64
CA PRO A 28 -4.54 5.11 -1.30
C PRO A 28 -4.29 5.09 0.21
N TRP A 29 -4.82 6.08 0.94
CA TRP A 29 -4.77 6.13 2.40
C TRP A 29 -5.61 5.01 3.01
N LEU A 30 -6.87 4.91 2.58
CA LEU A 30 -7.81 3.92 3.12
C LEU A 30 -7.35 2.49 2.88
N THR A 31 -6.82 2.19 1.69
CA THR A 31 -6.34 0.83 1.40
C THR A 31 -5.12 0.45 2.23
N VAL A 32 -4.23 1.40 2.53
CA VAL A 32 -3.11 1.16 3.45
C VAL A 32 -3.62 0.92 4.86
N MET A 33 -4.53 1.76 5.36
CA MET A 33 -5.13 1.60 6.70
C MET A 33 -5.86 0.26 6.83
N LEU A 34 -6.68 -0.11 5.85
CA LEU A 34 -7.34 -1.42 5.81
C LEU A 34 -6.33 -2.57 5.77
N GLY A 35 -5.22 -2.39 5.03
CA GLY A 35 -4.10 -3.34 5.02
C GLY A 35 -3.45 -3.50 6.40
N SER A 36 -3.31 -2.44 7.18
CA SER A 36 -2.77 -2.51 8.55
C SER A 36 -3.71 -3.26 9.50
N MET A 37 -5.03 -3.17 9.31
CA MET A 37 -6.01 -3.86 10.15
C MET A 37 -6.17 -5.34 9.79
N ALA A 38 -6.02 -5.69 8.51
CA ALA A 38 -6.34 -7.02 7.99
C ALA A 38 -5.58 -8.17 8.70
N PRO A 39 -4.27 -8.09 8.99
CA PRO A 39 -3.57 -9.16 9.70
C PRO A 39 -4.18 -9.48 11.07
N GLY A 40 -4.55 -8.46 11.83
CA GLY A 40 -5.14 -8.62 13.16
C GLY A 40 -6.55 -9.23 13.14
N TRP A 41 -7.28 -9.12 12.02
CA TRP A 41 -8.63 -9.68 11.88
C TRP A 41 -8.67 -11.10 11.34
N LEU A 42 -7.72 -11.45 10.47
CA LEU A 42 -7.75 -12.72 9.75
C LEU A 42 -7.28 -13.90 10.61
N LEU A 43 -6.32 -13.69 11.51
CA LEU A 43 -5.75 -14.76 12.32
C LEU A 43 -5.28 -14.24 13.69
N ILE A 44 -5.72 -14.92 14.76
CA ILE A 44 -5.07 -14.84 16.07
C ILE A 44 -3.92 -15.84 16.04
N ALA A 45 -2.79 -15.42 15.49
CA ALA A 45 -1.60 -16.26 15.39
C ALA A 45 -0.73 -16.12 16.63
N SER A 46 -0.22 -17.22 17.16
CA SER A 46 0.76 -17.25 18.27
C SER A 46 2.17 -16.84 17.84
N ALA A 47 2.39 -16.63 16.54
CA ALA A 47 3.61 -16.12 15.95
C ALA A 47 3.28 -15.20 14.76
N PRO A 48 4.16 -14.25 14.42
CA PRO A 48 3.97 -13.41 13.24
C PRO A 48 4.10 -14.27 11.97
N VAL A 49 2.98 -14.59 11.34
CA VAL A 49 2.92 -15.34 10.08
C VAL A 49 2.41 -14.46 8.94
N LEU A 50 1.42 -13.61 9.23
CA LEU A 50 0.82 -12.77 8.20
C LEU A 50 1.75 -11.63 7.79
N PRO A 51 1.83 -11.32 6.48
CA PRO A 51 2.64 -10.22 6.00
C PRO A 51 2.09 -8.89 6.54
N PRO A 52 2.94 -7.87 6.74
CA PRO A 52 2.50 -6.54 7.13
C PRO A 52 1.82 -5.86 5.93
N LEU A 53 0.57 -6.24 5.66
CA LEU A 53 -0.18 -5.86 4.46
C LEU A 53 -0.29 -4.34 4.29
N GLY A 54 -0.41 -3.59 5.39
CA GLY A 54 -0.38 -2.12 5.37
C GLY A 54 0.93 -1.59 4.79
N PHE A 55 2.07 -2.06 5.28
CA PHE A 55 3.39 -1.67 4.77
C PHE A 55 3.58 -2.08 3.31
N LEU A 56 3.16 -3.29 2.93
CA LEU A 56 3.22 -3.75 1.52
C LEU A 56 2.39 -2.85 0.61
N ALA A 57 1.17 -2.48 1.02
CA ALA A 57 0.31 -1.58 0.25
C ALA A 57 0.91 -0.17 0.17
N PHE A 58 1.52 0.32 1.25
CA PHE A 58 2.20 1.62 1.28
C PHE A 58 3.33 1.67 0.25
N VAL A 59 4.24 0.69 0.28
CA VAL A 59 5.35 0.60 -0.69
C VAL A 59 4.81 0.47 -2.11
N ALA A 60 3.79 -0.37 -2.34
CA ALA A 60 3.19 -0.58 -3.65
C ALA A 60 2.54 0.70 -4.22
N TRP A 61 1.83 1.49 -3.42
CA TRP A 61 1.27 2.77 -3.86
C TRP A 61 2.35 3.76 -4.26
N ARG A 62 3.39 3.88 -3.44
CA ARG A 62 4.52 4.78 -3.68
C ARG A 62 5.30 4.41 -4.94
N GLN A 63 5.53 3.11 -5.16
CA GLN A 63 6.16 2.65 -6.40
C GLN A 63 5.22 2.84 -7.61
N LEU A 64 3.94 2.44 -7.55
CA LEU A 64 3.06 2.47 -8.72
C LEU A 64 2.71 3.90 -9.18
N ARG A 65 2.51 4.82 -8.23
CA ARG A 65 2.16 6.22 -8.48
C ARG A 65 3.01 7.13 -7.60
N PRO A 66 4.28 7.34 -7.99
CA PRO A 66 5.13 8.27 -7.26
C PRO A 66 4.51 9.66 -7.20
N GLY A 67 4.70 10.35 -6.07
CA GLY A 67 4.10 11.65 -5.80
C GLY A 67 2.61 11.64 -5.41
N LEU A 68 1.92 10.49 -5.45
CA LEU A 68 0.53 10.41 -4.99
C LEU A 68 0.43 10.52 -3.47
N LEU A 69 1.22 9.71 -2.77
CA LEU A 69 1.37 9.80 -1.32
C LEU A 69 2.56 10.74 -1.06
N PRO A 70 2.37 11.82 -0.28
CA PRO A 70 3.46 12.70 0.07
C PRO A 70 4.48 11.96 0.95
N VAL A 71 5.72 12.43 0.96
CA VAL A 71 6.83 11.82 1.75
C VAL A 71 6.46 11.68 3.23
N TRP A 72 5.76 12.66 3.79
CA TRP A 72 5.32 12.65 5.18
C TRP A 72 4.20 11.66 5.48
N ALA A 73 3.58 11.02 4.48
CA ALA A 73 2.49 10.04 4.69
C ALA A 73 2.92 8.82 5.50
N GLY A 74 4.23 8.50 5.52
CA GLY A 74 4.77 7.44 6.38
C GLY A 74 4.49 7.67 7.86
N LEU A 75 4.48 8.92 8.33
CA LEU A 75 4.23 9.26 9.73
C LEU A 75 2.80 8.92 10.19
N PRO A 76 1.73 9.49 9.62
CA PRO A 76 0.36 9.20 10.05
C PRO A 76 -0.07 7.77 9.75
N LEU A 77 0.39 7.17 8.65
CA LEU A 77 0.02 5.79 8.32
C LEU A 77 0.77 4.79 9.21
N GLY A 78 2.04 5.05 9.52
CA GLY A 78 2.79 4.27 10.51
C GLY A 78 2.22 4.42 11.92
N LEU A 79 1.75 5.62 12.29
CA LEU A 79 1.07 5.84 13.57
C LEU A 79 -0.19 4.98 13.68
N PHE A 80 -0.96 4.91 12.60
CA PHE A 80 -2.15 4.06 12.54
C PHE A 80 -1.79 2.58 12.63
N ASP A 81 -0.75 2.13 11.93
CA ASP A 81 -0.28 0.74 11.97
C ASP A 81 0.18 0.31 13.38
N ASP A 82 0.87 1.20 14.11
CA ASP A 82 1.29 0.95 15.50
C ASP A 82 0.10 0.73 16.46
N LEU A 83 -1.11 1.22 16.13
CA LEU A 83 -2.31 0.97 16.94
C LEU A 83 -2.81 -0.48 16.84
N PHE A 84 -2.49 -1.20 15.76
CA PHE A 84 -3.03 -2.54 15.49
C PHE A 84 -1.97 -3.64 15.47
N SER A 85 -0.70 -3.29 15.23
CA SER A 85 0.38 -4.28 15.01
C SER A 85 0.91 -4.93 16.29
N GLY A 86 0.70 -4.33 17.47
CA GLY A 86 1.13 -4.88 18.76
C GLY A 86 2.64 -4.75 19.04
N GLN A 87 3.39 -4.14 18.14
CA GLN A 87 4.80 -3.78 18.38
C GLN A 87 4.91 -2.52 19.25
N PRO A 88 6.11 -2.18 19.78
CA PRO A 88 6.29 -0.94 20.53
C PRO A 88 5.84 0.28 19.73
N PHE A 89 5.02 1.11 20.35
CA PHE A 89 4.46 2.30 19.70
C PHE A 89 5.56 3.24 19.19
N GLY A 90 5.41 3.74 17.96
CA GLY A 90 6.39 4.58 17.27
C GLY A 90 7.33 3.81 16.34
N THR A 91 7.29 2.46 16.36
CA THR A 91 8.12 1.63 15.48
C THR A 91 7.72 1.80 14.02
N ALA A 92 6.44 1.62 13.67
CA ALA A 92 5.97 1.82 12.30
C ALA A 92 6.07 3.30 11.91
N VAL A 93 5.76 4.24 12.81
CA VAL A 93 5.94 5.69 12.54
C VAL A 93 7.35 5.98 12.02
N MET A 94 8.36 5.50 12.74
CA MET A 94 9.77 5.72 12.39
C MET A 94 10.13 4.99 11.09
N LEU A 95 9.85 3.70 11.00
CA LEU A 95 10.30 2.87 9.88
C LEU A 95 9.58 3.22 8.56
N TRP A 96 8.30 3.56 8.61
CA TRP A 96 7.54 3.95 7.42
C TRP A 96 7.99 5.32 6.92
N SER A 97 8.31 6.25 7.83
CA SER A 97 8.90 7.55 7.46
C SER A 97 10.28 7.39 6.82
N ILE A 98 11.13 6.51 7.35
CA ILE A 98 12.43 6.19 6.74
C ILE A 98 12.24 5.54 5.38
N ALA A 99 11.38 4.52 5.28
CA ALA A 99 11.08 3.85 4.01
C ALA A 99 10.54 4.84 2.97
N ALA A 100 9.74 5.80 3.39
CA ALA A 100 9.26 6.88 2.55
C ALA A 100 10.41 7.69 1.94
N ILE A 101 11.34 8.17 2.78
CA ILE A 101 12.50 8.93 2.34
C ILE A 101 13.40 8.08 1.42
N VAL A 102 13.61 6.81 1.78
CA VAL A 102 14.42 5.88 0.97
C VAL A 102 13.82 5.70 -0.43
N LEU A 103 12.49 5.56 -0.54
CA LEU A 103 11.82 5.45 -1.84
C LEU A 103 11.99 6.71 -2.69
N ASP A 104 11.91 7.92 -2.10
CA ASP A 104 12.17 9.17 -2.83
C ASP A 104 13.62 9.27 -3.32
N VAL A 105 14.57 8.87 -2.47
CA VAL A 105 15.98 8.84 -2.85
C VAL A 105 16.21 7.85 -3.98
N ILE A 106 15.60 6.66 -3.92
CA ILE A 106 15.71 5.65 -4.98
C ILE A 106 15.11 6.17 -6.28
N GLU A 107 13.94 6.77 -6.23
CA GLU A 107 13.26 7.35 -7.40
C GLU A 107 14.12 8.42 -8.07
N ALA A 108 14.75 9.30 -7.29
CA ALA A 108 15.63 10.35 -7.81
C ALA A 108 16.92 9.80 -8.44
N ARG A 109 17.37 8.60 -8.04
CA ARG A 109 18.64 8.00 -8.47
C ARG A 109 18.49 6.95 -9.57
N LEU A 110 17.34 6.27 -9.65
CA LEU A 110 17.08 5.19 -10.59
C LEU A 110 15.93 5.56 -11.55
N PRO A 111 16.22 6.33 -12.61
CA PRO A 111 15.19 6.70 -13.60
C PRO A 111 14.70 5.50 -14.41
N TRP A 112 15.51 4.44 -14.55
CA TRP A 112 15.16 3.22 -15.26
C TRP A 112 14.46 2.24 -14.33
N ARG A 113 13.12 2.18 -14.42
CA ARG A 113 12.29 1.30 -13.60
C ARG A 113 11.82 0.10 -14.41
N ASN A 114 12.20 -1.09 -13.98
CA ASN A 114 11.66 -2.35 -14.49
C ASN A 114 11.07 -3.19 -13.36
N PHE A 115 10.32 -4.23 -13.70
CA PHE A 115 9.66 -5.07 -12.71
C PHE A 115 10.64 -5.65 -11.67
N LEU A 116 11.82 -6.12 -12.12
CA LEU A 116 12.81 -6.73 -11.22
C LEU A 116 13.43 -5.71 -10.26
N THR A 117 13.76 -4.50 -10.72
CA THR A 117 14.34 -3.46 -9.85
C THR A 117 13.33 -3.00 -8.81
N GLU A 118 12.06 -2.79 -9.20
CA GLU A 118 10.99 -2.45 -8.26
C GLU A 118 10.78 -3.53 -7.22
N TRP A 119 10.79 -4.79 -7.67
CA TRP A 119 10.62 -5.93 -6.78
C TRP A 119 11.81 -6.08 -5.83
N LEU A 120 13.05 -5.92 -6.29
CA LEU A 120 14.24 -5.97 -5.43
C LEU A 120 14.26 -4.84 -4.40
N VAL A 121 13.89 -3.62 -4.78
CA VAL A 121 13.74 -2.50 -3.85
C VAL A 121 12.70 -2.81 -2.79
N ALA A 122 11.53 -3.31 -3.20
CA ALA A 122 10.47 -3.68 -2.28
C ALA A 122 10.91 -4.80 -1.33
N ILE A 123 11.56 -5.85 -1.83
CA ILE A 123 12.11 -6.94 -1.02
C ILE A 123 13.08 -6.38 0.03
N GLY A 124 14.00 -5.51 -0.37
CA GLY A 124 14.95 -4.88 0.55
C GLY A 124 14.25 -4.12 1.67
N LEU A 125 13.24 -3.31 1.33
CA LEU A 125 12.44 -2.57 2.31
C LEU A 125 11.63 -3.49 3.23
N ILE A 126 11.03 -4.56 2.70
CA ILE A 126 10.23 -5.53 3.46
C ILE A 126 11.11 -6.29 4.46
N ILE A 127 12.26 -6.79 4.02
CA ILE A 127 13.22 -7.49 4.87
C ILE A 127 13.71 -6.55 5.97
N ALA A 128 14.12 -5.33 5.61
CA ALA A 128 14.60 -4.34 6.56
C ALA A 128 13.51 -3.99 7.58
N TYR A 129 12.28 -3.73 7.14
CA TYR A 129 11.16 -3.39 8.01
C TYR A 129 10.90 -4.51 9.03
N ILE A 130 10.68 -5.75 8.58
CA ILE A 130 10.35 -6.87 9.48
C ILE A 130 11.50 -7.17 10.45
N ALA A 131 12.75 -7.14 9.97
CA ALA A 131 13.92 -7.36 10.82
C ALA A 131 14.11 -6.25 11.87
N LEU A 132 13.91 -4.99 11.49
CA LEU A 132 14.01 -3.85 12.40
C LEU A 132 12.85 -3.83 13.42
N CYS A 133 11.63 -4.19 13.02
CA CYS A 133 10.51 -4.38 13.95
C CYS A 133 10.84 -5.43 15.02
N LEU A 134 11.41 -6.57 14.64
CA LEU A 134 11.88 -7.57 15.60
C LEU A 134 12.99 -7.03 16.51
N GLY A 135 13.97 -6.33 15.94
CA GLY A 135 15.07 -5.73 16.69
C GLY A 135 14.57 -4.74 17.75
N ILE A 136 13.68 -3.82 17.36
CA ILE A 136 13.08 -2.83 18.26
C ILE A 136 12.20 -3.51 19.32
N SER A 137 11.41 -4.51 18.93
CA SER A 137 10.60 -5.29 19.87
C SER A 137 11.46 -6.03 20.90
N ASN A 138 12.60 -6.58 20.47
CA ASN A 138 13.55 -7.24 21.37
C ASN A 138 14.24 -6.27 22.32
N ILE A 139 14.59 -5.07 21.85
CA ILE A 139 15.09 -3.98 22.71
C ILE A 139 14.04 -3.60 23.75
N ALA A 140 12.76 -3.64 23.39
CA ALA A 140 11.63 -3.40 24.28
C ALA A 140 11.25 -4.61 25.18
N GLY A 141 12.01 -5.71 25.13
CA GLY A 141 11.84 -6.85 26.05
C GLY A 141 11.09 -8.07 25.50
N ALA A 142 10.82 -8.16 24.18
CA ALA A 142 10.13 -9.31 23.60
C ALA A 142 10.95 -10.62 23.59
N SER A 143 12.29 -10.53 23.63
CA SER A 143 13.23 -11.68 23.66
C SER A 143 12.95 -12.77 22.61
N ALA A 144 12.48 -12.40 21.42
CA ALA A 144 12.09 -13.30 20.35
C ALA A 144 13.28 -13.61 19.40
N PRO A 145 13.50 -14.88 19.02
CA PRO A 145 14.61 -15.26 18.14
C PRO A 145 14.32 -14.92 16.67
N LEU A 146 15.36 -14.64 15.89
CA LEU A 146 15.25 -14.28 14.45
C LEU A 146 14.47 -15.30 13.61
N ARG A 147 14.53 -16.59 13.96
CA ARG A 147 13.80 -17.66 13.25
C ARG A 147 12.28 -17.46 13.22
N ILE A 148 11.72 -16.69 14.17
CA ILE A 148 10.27 -16.52 14.30
C ILE A 148 9.67 -15.71 13.14
N ILE A 149 10.43 -14.78 12.56
CA ILE A 149 9.97 -13.94 11.44
C ILE A 149 10.18 -14.61 10.07
N GLY A 150 10.81 -15.80 10.03
CA GLY A 150 11.12 -16.51 8.78
C GLY A 150 9.89 -16.74 7.89
N PRO A 151 8.79 -17.33 8.43
CA PRO A 151 7.55 -17.50 7.66
C PRO A 151 6.99 -16.17 7.16
N GLN A 152 6.97 -15.15 8.02
CA GLN A 152 6.47 -13.82 7.66
C GLN A 152 7.26 -13.19 6.51
N LEU A 153 8.59 -13.28 6.55
CA LEU A 153 9.47 -12.76 5.50
C LEU A 153 9.18 -13.42 4.15
N VAL A 154 9.14 -14.75 4.13
CA VAL A 154 8.87 -15.53 2.92
C VAL A 154 7.52 -15.14 2.35
N ILE A 155 6.47 -15.17 3.17
CA ILE A 155 5.11 -14.83 2.72
C ILE A 155 5.06 -13.39 2.22
N SER A 156 5.71 -12.43 2.89
CA SER A 156 5.70 -11.01 2.50
C SER A 156 6.37 -10.78 1.16
N VAL A 157 7.54 -11.36 0.93
CA VAL A 157 8.30 -11.23 -0.32
C VAL A 157 7.52 -11.79 -1.51
N PHE A 158 6.93 -12.98 -1.36
CA PHE A 158 6.16 -13.61 -2.43
C PHE A 158 4.77 -12.99 -2.62
N SER A 159 4.19 -12.39 -1.58
CA SER A 159 2.91 -11.69 -1.67
C SER A 159 3.04 -10.32 -2.32
N TYR A 160 4.22 -9.71 -2.34
CA TYR A 160 4.39 -8.35 -2.85
C TYR A 160 3.91 -8.15 -4.29
N PRO A 161 4.24 -9.01 -5.28
CA PRO A 161 3.69 -8.88 -6.64
C PRO A 161 2.17 -8.94 -6.69
N LEU A 162 1.54 -9.73 -5.81
CA LEU A 162 0.08 -9.82 -5.70
C LEU A 162 -0.50 -8.52 -5.12
N VAL A 163 0.11 -7.98 -4.06
CA VAL A 163 -0.27 -6.69 -3.48
C VAL A 163 -0.13 -5.56 -4.51
N GLY A 164 0.96 -5.55 -5.29
CA GLY A 164 1.15 -4.59 -6.39
C GLY A 164 0.04 -4.68 -7.44
N ARG A 165 -0.38 -5.90 -7.82
CA ARG A 165 -1.53 -6.11 -8.73
C ARG A 165 -2.84 -5.62 -8.11
N PHE A 166 -3.06 -5.89 -6.83
CA PHE A 166 -4.23 -5.40 -6.10
C PHE A 166 -4.26 -3.87 -6.07
N VAL A 167 -3.15 -3.22 -5.72
CA VAL A 167 -3.04 -1.76 -5.74
C VAL A 167 -3.25 -1.20 -7.15
N ALA A 168 -2.74 -1.86 -8.19
CA ALA A 168 -3.00 -1.47 -9.57
C ALA A 168 -4.48 -1.61 -9.99
N LEU A 169 -5.18 -2.61 -9.47
CA LEU A 169 -6.63 -2.77 -9.66
C LEU A 169 -7.37 -1.61 -8.98
N VAL A 170 -7.02 -1.31 -7.72
CA VAL A 170 -7.59 -0.18 -6.97
C VAL A 170 -7.29 1.16 -7.66
N ASP A 171 -6.10 1.33 -8.21
CA ASP A 171 -5.72 2.53 -8.99
C ASP A 171 -6.60 2.70 -10.25
N ARG A 172 -7.01 1.60 -10.90
CA ARG A 172 -7.97 1.69 -12.02
C ARG A 172 -9.34 2.16 -11.56
N PHE A 173 -9.82 1.66 -10.42
CA PHE A 173 -11.08 2.13 -9.81
C PHE A 173 -11.01 3.59 -9.37
N ARG A 174 -9.83 4.05 -8.95
CA ARG A 174 -9.58 5.46 -8.63
C ARG A 174 -9.86 6.39 -9.82
N LEU A 175 -9.61 5.91 -11.04
CA LEU A 175 -9.72 6.68 -12.28
C LEU A 175 -11.09 6.52 -12.97
N THR A 176 -11.99 5.66 -12.45
CA THR A 176 -13.34 5.57 -13.00
C THR A 176 -14.13 6.86 -12.70
N PRO A 177 -14.76 7.48 -13.71
CA PRO A 177 -15.47 8.71 -13.51
C PRO A 177 -16.84 8.47 -12.87
N PHE A 178 -16.91 8.71 -11.57
CA PHE A 178 -18.16 8.79 -10.83
C PHE A 178 -18.83 10.13 -11.14
N VAL A 179 -20.09 10.10 -11.56
CA VAL A 179 -20.89 11.32 -11.78
C VAL A 179 -21.04 12.02 -10.43
N LEU A 180 -20.31 13.12 -10.24
CA LEU A 180 -20.58 14.06 -9.16
C LEU A 180 -21.94 14.69 -9.47
N ILE A 181 -22.98 14.24 -8.75
CA ILE A 181 -24.24 14.98 -8.65
C ILE A 181 -23.89 16.24 -7.87
N ARG A 182 -23.93 17.38 -8.57
CA ARG A 182 -23.77 18.71 -7.98
C ARG A 182 -25.05 19.10 -7.26
#